data_AF-A0A2V7MWU0-F1
#
_entry.id   AF-A0A2V7MWU0-F1
#
_cell.length_a   1.000
_cell.length_b   1.000
_cell.length_c   1.000
_cell.angle_alpha   90.00
_cell.angle_beta   90.00
_cell.angle_gamma   90.00
#
_symmetry.space_group_name_H-M   'P 1'
#
loop_
_entity.id
_entity.type
_entity.pdbx_description
1 polymer ?
#
loop_
_entity_poly.entity_id
_entity_poly.type
_entity_poly.pdbx_seq_one_letter_code
_entity_poly.pdbx_strand_id
1 'polypeptide(L)'
;MKFRFPSIGSLAALALAASSTLRAQSSYSPSGSTAPTPKPAAARPDPRIGLKAGWFNAGQAAWNMRLVSNTPPTPDFINRNDPNDFRFINSDLTIRGNYVIQGNFNGLQVWDISNPKLPKLFKAFVCPGSQSDVSVYRNLLFVSGEALNGRTDCGAQGVTDTVSHDRLRGIRIFDGTDLANPKHLVDIQTCRGSHTHTVVTSPTDTDNVYIYVSGTAPVRSPNELAGCAVGAVDTTPTTALFRIEVIQVPLAHPEQAKIVSSPRIFQ
;
A
#
# COMPACT_ATOMS: atom_id res chain seq x y z
N MET A 1 -4.05 -39.70 18.59
CA MET A 1 -3.67 -40.95 17.89
C MET A 1 -2.33 -40.74 17.20
N LYS A 2 -1.26 -41.31 17.76
CA LYS A 2 0.09 -41.36 17.17
C LYS A 2 0.33 -42.82 16.79
N PHE A 3 0.56 -43.11 15.51
CA PHE A 3 1.02 -44.42 15.07
C PHE A 3 2.46 -44.31 14.59
N ARG A 4 3.34 -45.00 15.30
CA ARG A 4 4.70 -45.40 14.92
C ARG A 4 4.73 -46.92 15.00
N PHE A 5 5.56 -47.55 14.16
CA PHE A 5 6.25 -48.87 14.27
C PHE A 5 6.33 -49.54 12.88
N PRO A 6 7.28 -50.46 12.61
CA PRO A 6 8.72 -50.22 12.52
C PRO A 6 9.37 -50.84 11.26
N SER A 7 10.65 -50.55 11.05
CA SER A 7 11.56 -51.24 10.14
C SER A 7 11.91 -52.65 10.63
N ILE A 8 11.97 -53.63 9.72
CA ILE A 8 12.70 -54.90 9.90
C ILE A 8 13.52 -55.15 8.65
N GLY A 9 14.82 -55.38 8.85
CA GLY A 9 15.76 -55.77 7.81
C GLY A 9 16.14 -57.24 7.85
N SER A 10 16.75 -57.64 6.74
CA SER A 10 17.87 -58.60 6.61
C SER A 10 17.63 -60.07 6.22
N LEU A 11 18.40 -60.43 5.17
CA LEU A 11 19.19 -61.65 4.94
C LEU A 11 18.58 -62.87 4.19
N ALA A 12 18.96 -62.93 2.90
CA ALA A 12 19.70 -63.99 2.18
C ALA A 12 19.34 -65.49 2.36
N ALA A 13 19.05 -66.20 1.26
CA ALA A 13 20.04 -67.04 0.52
C ALA A 13 19.39 -68.10 -0.42
N LEU A 14 19.95 -68.21 -1.64
CA LEU A 14 20.13 -69.35 -2.58
C LEU A 14 19.03 -70.42 -2.81
N ALA A 15 18.69 -70.66 -4.09
CA ALA A 15 19.17 -71.83 -4.85
C ALA A 15 18.75 -71.85 -6.34
N LEU A 16 19.59 -72.52 -7.14
CA LEU A 16 19.73 -72.57 -8.59
C LEU A 16 18.58 -73.27 -9.36
N ALA A 17 18.39 -72.87 -10.63
CA ALA A 17 18.24 -73.84 -11.72
C ALA A 17 18.85 -73.28 -13.03
N ALA A 18 19.81 -74.03 -13.56
CA ALA A 18 20.53 -73.74 -14.79
C ALA A 18 19.76 -74.25 -16.01
N SER A 19 19.85 -73.55 -17.13
CA SER A 19 19.68 -74.14 -18.46
C SER A 19 20.55 -73.39 -19.47
N SER A 20 21.57 -74.10 -19.91
CA SER A 20 22.57 -73.75 -20.91
C SER A 20 21.99 -73.56 -22.30
N THR A 21 22.40 -72.52 -23.03
CA THR A 21 22.69 -72.64 -24.46
C THR A 21 23.66 -71.55 -24.94
N LEU A 22 24.71 -72.04 -25.61
CA LEU A 22 25.60 -71.46 -26.62
C LEU A 22 26.15 -70.02 -26.49
N ARG A 23 27.49 -69.97 -26.40
CA ARG A 23 28.37 -68.86 -26.75
C ARG A 23 28.09 -68.33 -28.17
N ALA A 24 27.85 -67.03 -28.27
CA ALA A 24 28.35 -66.21 -29.38
C ALA A 24 29.23 -65.11 -28.78
N GLN A 25 30.54 -65.22 -28.98
CA GLN A 25 31.49 -64.16 -28.63
C GLN A 25 31.28 -63.01 -29.61
N SER A 26 30.56 -61.99 -29.18
CA SER A 26 30.56 -60.68 -29.82
C SER A 26 31.46 -59.79 -29.00
N SER A 27 32.62 -59.43 -29.56
CA SER A 27 33.51 -58.40 -29.03
C SER A 27 32.78 -57.05 -29.04
N TYR A 28 32.08 -56.74 -27.95
CA TYR A 28 31.49 -55.43 -27.73
C TYR A 28 32.60 -54.47 -27.29
N SER A 29 33.11 -53.67 -28.22
CA SER A 29 33.91 -52.50 -27.89
C SER A 29 33.02 -51.53 -27.10
N PRO A 30 33.37 -51.14 -25.86
CA PRO A 30 32.65 -50.08 -25.20
C PRO A 30 33.08 -48.76 -25.87
N SER A 31 32.39 -48.36 -26.94
CA SER A 31 32.38 -46.97 -27.37
C SER A 31 31.54 -46.19 -26.35
N GLY A 32 32.09 -46.03 -25.15
CA GLY A 32 31.59 -45.14 -24.11
C GLY A 32 31.81 -43.69 -24.55
N SER A 33 31.04 -43.26 -25.54
CA SER A 33 30.78 -41.84 -25.78
C SER A 33 29.92 -41.36 -24.62
N THR A 34 30.57 -40.94 -23.53
CA THR A 34 29.93 -40.04 -22.57
C THR A 34 29.58 -38.78 -23.32
N ALA A 35 28.32 -38.66 -23.74
CA ALA A 35 27.79 -37.40 -24.22
C ALA A 35 28.09 -36.35 -23.14
N PRO A 36 28.78 -35.24 -23.47
CA PRO A 36 29.05 -34.21 -22.48
C PRO A 36 27.71 -33.77 -21.91
N THR A 37 27.56 -33.86 -20.58
CA THR A 37 26.45 -33.26 -19.87
C THR A 37 26.34 -31.80 -20.33
N PRO A 38 25.16 -31.33 -20.77
CA PRO A 38 25.02 -29.95 -21.20
C PRO A 38 25.48 -29.07 -20.04
N LYS A 39 26.56 -28.31 -20.29
CA LYS A 39 27.11 -27.35 -19.35
C LYS A 39 25.94 -26.46 -18.92
N PRO A 40 25.69 -26.27 -17.60
CA PRO A 40 24.67 -25.33 -17.15
C PRO A 40 24.90 -24.02 -17.89
N ALA A 41 23.88 -23.52 -18.59
CA ALA A 41 23.97 -22.22 -19.22
C ALA A 41 24.50 -21.24 -18.17
N ALA A 42 25.59 -20.55 -18.48
CA ALA A 42 26.16 -19.57 -17.56
C ALA A 42 25.02 -18.66 -17.10
N ALA A 43 24.86 -18.52 -15.78
CA ALA A 43 23.85 -17.63 -15.23
C ALA A 43 24.04 -16.26 -15.89
N ARG A 44 22.99 -15.75 -16.56
CA ARG A 44 23.04 -14.40 -17.13
C ARG A 44 23.45 -13.44 -15.99
N PRO A 45 24.44 -12.56 -16.21
CA PRO A 45 24.82 -11.57 -15.22
C PRO A 45 23.58 -10.80 -14.75
N ASP A 46 23.44 -10.64 -13.44
CA ASP A 46 22.30 -9.94 -12.84
C ASP A 46 22.24 -8.50 -13.38
N PRO A 47 21.18 -8.11 -14.11
CA PRO A 47 21.08 -6.79 -14.74
C PRO A 47 20.99 -5.64 -13.74
N ARG A 48 20.86 -5.94 -12.43
CA ARG A 48 20.86 -4.94 -11.35
C ARG A 48 22.26 -4.49 -10.94
N ILE A 49 23.29 -5.28 -11.22
CA ILE A 49 24.67 -4.97 -10.84
C ILE A 49 25.23 -3.88 -11.77
N GLY A 50 25.75 -2.81 -11.19
CA GLY A 50 26.38 -1.70 -11.94
C GLY A 50 25.41 -0.62 -12.44
N LEU A 51 24.14 -0.63 -12.01
CA LEU A 51 23.21 0.46 -12.31
C LEU A 51 23.70 1.79 -11.71
N LYS A 52 23.68 2.86 -12.51
CA LYS A 52 24.04 4.20 -12.03
C LYS A 52 23.00 4.74 -11.05
N ALA A 53 23.45 5.49 -10.05
CA ALA A 53 22.56 6.31 -9.22
C ALA A 53 21.96 7.47 -10.03
N GLY A 54 20.87 8.03 -9.53
CA GLY A 54 20.21 9.20 -10.11
C GLY A 54 18.83 9.43 -9.49
N TRP A 55 18.31 10.66 -9.56
CA TRP A 55 16.97 10.97 -9.04
C TRP A 55 15.90 10.70 -10.11
N PHE A 56 16.03 11.33 -11.28
CA PHE A 56 15.14 11.12 -12.43
C PHE A 56 15.78 10.35 -13.59
N ASN A 57 17.06 9.96 -13.43
CA ASN A 57 17.86 9.35 -14.48
C ASN A 57 18.70 8.15 -13.96
N ALA A 58 18.25 7.48 -12.90
CA ALA A 58 18.88 6.26 -12.39
C ALA A 58 18.93 5.16 -13.47
N GLY A 59 19.90 4.26 -13.36
CA GLY A 59 19.93 3.03 -14.15
C GLY A 59 18.71 2.17 -13.83
N GLN A 60 18.16 1.49 -14.83
CA GLN A 60 16.94 0.69 -14.70
C GLN A 60 17.20 -0.76 -15.13
N ALA A 61 16.62 -1.68 -14.39
CA ALA A 61 16.45 -3.07 -14.79
C ALA A 61 14.97 -3.44 -14.58
N ALA A 62 14.35 -4.10 -15.56
CA ALA A 62 12.96 -4.52 -15.48
C ALA A 62 12.81 -5.93 -16.04
N TRP A 63 11.90 -6.71 -15.46
CA TRP A 63 11.51 -8.02 -15.96
C TRP A 63 9.98 -8.09 -16.04
N ASN A 64 9.46 -8.50 -17.20
CA ASN A 64 8.01 -8.59 -17.49
C ASN A 64 7.22 -7.29 -17.27
N MET A 65 7.91 -6.15 -17.15
CA MET A 65 7.33 -4.83 -17.03
C MET A 65 8.06 -3.86 -17.96
N ARG A 66 7.35 -2.84 -18.42
CA ARG A 66 7.91 -1.76 -19.24
C ARG A 66 7.53 -0.42 -18.63
N LEU A 67 8.53 0.40 -18.31
CA LEU A 67 8.30 1.79 -17.95
C LEU A 67 7.67 2.52 -19.14
N VAL A 68 6.48 3.10 -18.95
CA VAL A 68 5.74 3.81 -20.01
C VAL A 68 5.99 5.31 -19.96
N SER A 69 6.07 5.88 -18.75
CA SER A 69 6.44 7.27 -18.50
C SER A 69 7.14 7.41 -17.15
N ASN A 70 8.03 8.40 -17.03
CA ASN A 70 8.57 8.88 -15.77
C ASN A 70 8.30 10.39 -15.68
N THR A 71 7.04 10.77 -15.48
CA THR A 71 6.61 12.17 -15.40
C THR A 71 7.00 12.74 -14.03
N PRO A 72 7.81 13.81 -13.96
CA PRO A 72 8.18 14.42 -12.69
C PRO A 72 6.97 15.07 -11.99
N PRO A 73 6.96 15.14 -10.64
CA PRO A 73 5.97 15.92 -9.91
C PRO A 73 6.00 17.40 -10.29
N THR A 74 4.87 18.08 -10.06
CA THR A 74 4.76 19.53 -10.25
C THR A 74 5.57 20.30 -9.19
N PRO A 75 5.92 21.59 -9.44
CA PRO A 75 6.74 22.37 -8.52
C PRO A 75 6.23 22.43 -7.08
N ASP A 76 4.91 22.49 -6.88
CA ASP A 76 4.30 22.55 -5.54
C ASP A 76 4.35 21.21 -4.80
N PHE A 77 4.81 20.15 -5.45
CA PHE A 77 4.82 18.78 -4.95
C PHE A 77 6.22 18.15 -4.98
N ILE A 78 7.26 18.99 -5.09
CA ILE A 78 8.66 18.56 -5.03
C ILE A 78 9.57 19.70 -4.61
N ASN A 79 10.48 19.43 -3.67
CA ASN A 79 11.61 20.32 -3.42
C ASN A 79 12.79 19.94 -4.31
N ARG A 80 12.98 20.63 -5.45
CA ARG A 80 14.06 20.31 -6.41
C ARG A 80 15.48 20.50 -5.86
N ASN A 81 15.62 21.18 -4.73
CA ASN A 81 16.93 21.43 -4.09
C ASN A 81 17.24 20.40 -3.01
N ASP A 82 16.26 19.62 -2.56
CA ASP A 82 16.42 18.61 -1.52
C ASP A 82 15.56 17.37 -1.80
N PRO A 83 16.13 16.29 -2.36
CA PRO A 83 15.41 15.05 -2.59
C PRO A 83 14.98 14.32 -1.31
N ASN A 84 15.47 14.74 -0.14
CA ASN A 84 15.11 14.17 1.16
C ASN A 84 14.04 14.99 1.89
N ASP A 85 13.41 15.98 1.25
CA ASP A 85 12.34 16.76 1.87
C ASP A 85 11.06 15.92 2.05
N PHE A 86 10.90 15.38 3.26
CA PHE A 86 9.78 14.51 3.63
C PHE A 86 8.40 15.14 3.46
N ARG A 87 8.30 16.47 3.32
CA ARG A 87 7.03 17.16 3.08
C ARG A 87 6.41 16.82 1.72
N PHE A 88 7.22 16.34 0.78
CA PHE A 88 6.82 16.11 -0.61
C PHE A 88 6.84 14.63 -1.01
N ILE A 89 6.74 13.72 -0.05
CA ILE A 89 6.65 12.28 -0.33
C ILE A 89 5.31 11.97 -1.00
N ASN A 90 5.36 11.30 -2.14
CA ASN A 90 4.17 10.71 -2.76
C ASN A 90 3.71 9.50 -1.95
N SER A 91 2.40 9.35 -1.86
CA SER A 91 1.76 8.27 -1.11
C SER A 91 0.96 7.38 -2.05
N ASP A 92 -0.30 7.11 -1.73
CA ASP A 92 -1.19 6.27 -2.51
C ASP A 92 -1.69 6.95 -3.79
N LEU A 93 -2.32 6.16 -4.66
CA LEU A 93 -3.00 6.64 -5.84
C LEU A 93 -4.27 5.85 -6.11
N THR A 94 -5.20 6.48 -6.83
CA THR A 94 -6.41 5.82 -7.33
C THR A 94 -6.70 6.26 -8.76
N ILE A 95 -7.42 5.43 -9.50
CA ILE A 95 -7.71 5.63 -10.92
C ILE A 95 -9.21 5.79 -11.09
N ARG A 96 -9.63 6.85 -11.80
CA ARG A 96 -11.02 7.10 -12.20
C ARG A 96 -11.08 7.46 -13.67
N GLY A 97 -11.52 6.50 -14.50
CA GLY A 97 -11.50 6.66 -15.95
C GLY A 97 -10.08 6.91 -16.46
N ASN A 98 -9.88 8.04 -17.15
CA ASN A 98 -8.57 8.46 -17.66
C ASN A 98 -7.77 9.33 -16.68
N TYR A 99 -8.17 9.41 -15.41
CA TYR A 99 -7.47 10.21 -14.42
C TYR A 99 -6.81 9.34 -13.35
N VAL A 100 -5.56 9.66 -13.02
CA VAL A 100 -4.90 9.20 -11.79
C VAL A 100 -4.99 10.33 -10.78
N ILE A 101 -5.56 10.05 -9.62
CA ILE A 101 -5.50 10.93 -8.46
C ILE A 101 -4.38 10.38 -7.58
N GLN A 102 -3.36 11.19 -7.35
CA GLN A 102 -2.14 10.82 -6.65
C GLN A 102 -2.01 11.65 -5.37
N GLY A 103 -1.87 10.96 -4.25
CA GLY A 103 -1.59 11.53 -2.94
C GLY A 103 -0.13 11.95 -2.79
N ASN A 104 0.08 12.99 -1.99
CA ASN A 104 1.38 13.46 -1.56
C ASN A 104 1.25 14.11 -0.18
N PHE A 105 2.31 14.14 0.61
CA PHE A 105 2.24 14.72 1.95
C PHE A 105 1.86 16.23 1.97
N ASN A 106 2.02 16.91 0.84
CA ASN A 106 1.61 18.30 0.61
C ASN A 106 0.19 18.47 0.02
N GLY A 107 -0.54 17.39 -0.31
CA GLY A 107 -1.89 17.45 -0.88
C GLY A 107 -2.13 16.37 -1.94
N LEU A 108 -2.84 16.70 -3.02
CA LEU A 108 -3.10 15.75 -4.10
C LEU A 108 -2.96 16.35 -5.50
N GLN A 109 -2.55 15.52 -6.45
CA GLN A 109 -2.42 15.85 -7.86
C GLN A 109 -3.32 14.93 -8.70
N VAL A 110 -4.03 15.51 -9.66
CA VAL A 110 -4.84 14.78 -10.65
C VAL A 110 -4.10 14.84 -11.98
N TRP A 111 -3.82 13.68 -12.56
CA TRP A 111 -3.13 13.50 -13.83
C TRP A 111 -4.08 12.94 -14.87
N ASP A 112 -4.17 13.58 -16.03
CA ASP A 112 -4.79 13.00 -17.21
C ASP A 112 -3.82 11.99 -17.84
N ILE A 113 -4.25 10.73 -17.88
CA ILE A 113 -3.53 9.59 -18.46
C ILE A 113 -4.21 9.06 -19.73
N SER A 114 -5.06 9.86 -20.41
CA SER A 114 -5.64 9.51 -21.72
C SER A 114 -4.57 9.10 -22.73
N ASN A 115 -3.36 9.66 -22.60
CA ASN A 115 -2.15 9.10 -23.20
C ASN A 115 -1.17 8.68 -22.07
N PRO A 116 -1.03 7.38 -21.76
CA PRO A 116 -0.20 6.91 -20.65
C PRO A 116 1.31 7.12 -20.88
N LYS A 117 1.73 7.37 -22.12
CA LYS A 117 3.13 7.73 -22.45
C LYS A 117 3.45 9.21 -22.19
N LEU A 118 2.41 10.04 -22.05
CA LEU A 118 2.54 11.46 -21.77
C LEU A 118 1.47 11.92 -20.77
N PRO A 119 1.51 11.44 -19.51
CA PRO A 119 0.64 11.96 -18.46
C PRO A 119 0.77 13.47 -18.35
N LYS A 120 -0.35 14.18 -18.28
CA LYS A 120 -0.40 15.63 -18.12
C LYS A 120 -1.04 15.98 -16.80
N LEU A 121 -0.53 17.00 -16.13
CA LEU A 121 -1.22 17.53 -14.96
C LEU A 121 -2.59 18.07 -15.40
N PHE A 122 -3.65 17.52 -14.81
CA PHE A 122 -5.00 18.06 -14.96
C PHE A 122 -5.24 19.14 -13.91
N LYS A 123 -4.94 18.84 -12.64
CA LYS A 123 -5.10 19.78 -11.52
C LYS A 123 -4.20 19.38 -10.35
N ALA A 124 -3.79 20.35 -9.54
CA ALA A 124 -3.07 20.13 -8.29
C ALA A 124 -3.77 20.90 -7.16
N PHE A 125 -3.83 20.29 -5.98
CA PHE A 125 -4.46 20.87 -4.79
C PHE A 125 -3.49 20.78 -3.63
N VAL A 126 -2.85 21.91 -3.32
CA VAL A 126 -2.02 22.04 -2.12
C VAL A 126 -2.94 22.05 -0.92
N CYS A 127 -2.83 21.02 -0.08
CA CYS A 127 -3.64 20.87 1.11
C CYS A 127 -2.88 19.98 2.10
N PRO A 128 -1.87 20.53 2.78
CA PRO A 128 -0.96 19.75 3.61
C PRO A 128 -1.70 18.97 4.70
N GLY A 129 -1.17 17.79 5.00
CA GLY A 129 -1.73 16.91 6.05
C GLY A 129 -0.96 15.62 6.30
N SER A 130 0.16 15.41 5.59
CA SER A 130 0.83 14.12 5.36
C SER A 130 -0.11 13.03 4.85
N GLN A 131 0.46 11.88 4.50
CA GLN A 131 -0.26 10.74 3.93
C GLN A 131 -0.98 11.14 2.66
N SER A 132 -2.18 11.70 2.74
CA SER A 132 -3.02 12.01 1.59
C SER A 132 -3.23 10.78 0.72
N ASP A 133 -3.25 9.59 1.34
CA ASP A 133 -3.73 8.37 0.71
C ASP A 133 -5.15 8.63 0.20
N VAL A 134 -5.39 8.26 -1.05
CA VAL A 134 -6.61 8.61 -1.77
C VAL A 134 -7.39 7.37 -2.18
N SER A 135 -8.69 7.39 -1.94
CA SER A 135 -9.63 6.43 -2.54
C SER A 135 -10.82 7.15 -3.15
N VAL A 136 -11.38 6.57 -4.22
CA VAL A 136 -12.63 7.03 -4.82
C VAL A 136 -13.68 5.94 -4.71
N TYR A 137 -14.89 6.32 -4.29
CA TYR A 137 -16.08 5.49 -4.41
C TYR A 137 -17.22 6.28 -5.01
N ARG A 138 -17.68 5.86 -6.20
CA ARG A 138 -18.63 6.62 -7.03
C ARG A 138 -18.10 8.04 -7.28
N ASN A 139 -18.74 9.04 -6.67
CA ASN A 139 -18.36 10.45 -6.78
C ASN A 139 -17.63 10.97 -5.54
N LEU A 140 -17.48 10.17 -4.49
CA LEU A 140 -16.79 10.58 -3.28
C LEU A 140 -15.30 10.34 -3.40
N LEU A 141 -14.52 11.33 -2.98
CA LEU A 141 -13.06 11.25 -2.83
C LEU A 141 -12.73 11.32 -1.33
N PHE A 142 -11.99 10.32 -0.86
CA PHE A 142 -11.52 10.22 0.51
C PHE A 142 -10.02 10.49 0.55
N VAL A 143 -9.57 11.33 1.48
CA VAL A 143 -8.16 11.71 1.61
C VAL A 143 -7.73 11.59 3.06
N SER A 144 -6.71 10.78 3.30
CA SER A 144 -6.11 10.60 4.63
C SER A 144 -5.31 11.82 5.08
N GLY A 145 -5.39 12.17 6.36
CA GLY A 145 -4.54 13.17 7.01
C GLY A 145 -4.09 12.70 8.39
N GLU A 146 -2.81 12.84 8.70
CA GLU A 146 -2.24 12.35 9.94
C GLU A 146 -1.35 13.35 10.66
N ALA A 147 -0.69 14.24 9.90
CA ALA A 147 0.29 15.15 10.44
C ALA A 147 -0.28 16.10 11.48
N LEU A 148 0.59 16.52 12.39
CA LEU A 148 0.22 17.55 13.36
C LEU A 148 0.03 18.92 12.70
N ASN A 149 0.67 19.21 11.58
CA ASN A 149 0.55 20.51 10.91
C ASN A 149 -0.57 20.57 9.86
N GLY A 150 -1.33 19.49 9.63
CA GLY A 150 -2.45 19.53 8.69
C GLY A 150 -3.58 20.42 9.20
N ARG A 151 -4.23 21.18 8.31
CA ARG A 151 -5.37 22.02 8.64
C ARG A 151 -6.66 21.56 7.95
N THR A 152 -7.79 21.85 8.59
CA THR A 152 -9.14 21.61 8.05
C THR A 152 -9.46 22.55 6.88
N ASP A 153 -8.89 23.75 6.87
CA ASP A 153 -9.03 24.76 5.80
C ASP A 153 -8.00 24.60 4.66
N CYS A 154 -7.21 23.53 4.64
CA CYS A 154 -6.09 23.31 3.70
C CYS A 154 -4.96 24.36 3.76
N GLY A 155 -4.92 25.24 4.76
CA GLY A 155 -3.89 26.27 4.87
C GLY A 155 -2.47 25.72 5.04
N ALA A 156 -1.50 26.33 4.37
CA ALA A 156 -0.09 25.91 4.39
C ALA A 156 0.72 26.44 5.59
N GLN A 157 0.13 27.32 6.40
CA GLN A 157 0.73 27.92 7.60
C GLN A 157 0.93 26.92 8.76
N GLY A 158 0.30 25.75 8.67
CA GLY A 158 0.40 24.72 9.70
C GLY A 158 -0.37 25.02 10.98
N VAL A 159 -0.06 24.25 12.03
CA VAL A 159 -0.62 24.37 13.38
C VAL A 159 0.52 24.31 14.38
N THR A 160 0.72 25.38 15.15
CA THR A 160 1.80 25.49 16.15
C THR A 160 1.34 25.10 17.55
N ASP A 161 0.06 25.26 17.85
CA ASP A 161 -0.49 24.99 19.18
C ASP A 161 -0.52 23.49 19.46
N THR A 162 -0.39 23.11 20.74
CA THR A 162 -0.50 21.71 21.19
C THR A 162 -1.93 21.19 21.12
N VAL A 163 -2.92 22.09 21.18
CA VAL A 163 -4.37 21.82 21.09
C VAL A 163 -4.97 22.83 20.12
N SER A 164 -5.56 22.37 19.02
CA SER A 164 -6.16 23.26 18.03
C SER A 164 -7.33 22.62 17.29
N HIS A 165 -8.42 23.37 17.15
CA HIS A 165 -9.58 22.97 16.34
C HIS A 165 -9.38 23.20 14.83
N ASP A 166 -8.34 23.94 14.44
CA ASP A 166 -7.95 24.10 13.03
C ASP A 166 -7.23 22.84 12.51
N ARG A 167 -6.76 21.96 13.40
CA ARG A 167 -5.97 20.80 13.03
C ARG A 167 -6.83 19.71 12.38
N LEU A 168 -6.39 19.25 11.22
CA LEU A 168 -6.90 18.03 10.63
C LEU A 168 -6.05 16.83 11.02
N ARG A 169 -6.69 15.82 11.62
CA ARG A 169 -6.18 14.44 11.61
C ARG A 169 -7.34 13.46 11.48
N GLY A 170 -7.38 12.68 10.40
CA GLY A 170 -8.46 11.74 10.10
C GLY A 170 -8.71 11.62 8.60
N ILE A 171 -9.96 11.67 8.18
CA ILE A 171 -10.36 11.56 6.77
C ILE A 171 -11.04 12.85 6.32
N ARG A 172 -10.56 13.43 5.23
CA ARG A 172 -11.30 14.44 4.45
C ARG A 172 -12.22 13.73 3.47
N ILE A 173 -13.47 14.17 3.39
CA ILE A 173 -14.45 13.67 2.41
C ILE A 173 -14.81 14.81 1.47
N PHE A 174 -14.65 14.58 0.18
CA PHE A 174 -15.01 15.51 -0.88
C PHE A 174 -16.06 14.90 -1.82
N ASP A 175 -16.94 15.73 -2.35
CA ASP A 175 -17.63 15.45 -3.60
C ASP A 175 -16.64 15.71 -4.74
N GLY A 176 -16.16 14.63 -5.33
CA GLY A 176 -15.24 14.63 -6.46
C GLY A 176 -15.94 14.50 -7.81
N THR A 177 -17.24 14.80 -7.93
CA THR A 177 -17.95 14.76 -9.22
C THR A 177 -17.21 15.56 -10.30
N ASP A 178 -16.81 16.80 -9.96
CA ASP A 178 -15.87 17.61 -10.74
C ASP A 178 -14.47 17.51 -10.14
N LEU A 179 -13.57 16.76 -10.80
CA LEU A 179 -12.18 16.61 -10.34
C LEU A 179 -11.35 17.90 -10.49
N ALA A 180 -11.82 18.90 -11.24
CA ALA A 180 -11.14 20.20 -11.32
C ALA A 180 -11.43 21.06 -10.09
N ASN A 181 -12.57 20.84 -9.43
CA ASN A 181 -13.05 21.60 -8.28
C ASN A 181 -13.79 20.68 -7.27
N PRO A 182 -13.09 19.71 -6.64
CA PRO A 182 -13.70 18.83 -5.64
C PRO A 182 -14.23 19.67 -4.47
N LYS A 183 -15.49 19.47 -4.11
CA LYS A 183 -16.14 20.22 -3.04
C LYS A 183 -15.90 19.51 -1.72
N HIS A 184 -15.29 20.21 -0.76
CA HIS A 184 -15.15 19.69 0.62
C HIS A 184 -16.53 19.51 1.24
N LEU A 185 -16.77 18.35 1.84
CA LEU A 185 -18.04 18.01 2.48
C LEU A 185 -17.89 17.99 4.00
N VAL A 186 -16.95 17.20 4.51
CA VAL A 186 -16.73 17.03 5.95
C VAL A 186 -15.34 16.44 6.22
N ASP A 187 -14.79 16.79 7.39
CA ASP A 187 -13.62 16.14 7.97
C ASP A 187 -14.05 15.25 9.14
N ILE A 188 -13.68 13.97 9.09
CA ILE A 188 -13.90 13.04 10.19
C ILE A 188 -12.62 12.94 11.01
N GLN A 189 -12.63 13.54 12.20
CA GLN A 189 -11.49 13.61 13.10
C GLN A 189 -11.32 12.30 13.88
N THR A 190 -10.10 11.75 13.90
CA THR A 190 -9.78 10.53 14.66
C THR A 190 -8.70 10.82 15.70
N CYS A 191 -8.63 10.06 16.80
CA CYS A 191 -7.65 10.32 17.85
C CYS A 191 -6.18 10.22 17.41
N ARG A 192 -5.92 9.49 16.32
CA ARG A 192 -4.56 9.19 15.83
C ARG A 192 -4.33 9.57 14.37
N GLY A 193 -5.26 10.28 13.73
CA GLY A 193 -5.20 10.56 12.30
C GLY A 193 -5.55 9.36 11.42
N SER A 194 -5.29 9.49 10.14
CA SER A 194 -5.34 8.39 9.16
C SER A 194 -3.99 8.30 8.48
N HIS A 195 -3.21 7.27 8.83
CA HIS A 195 -1.99 6.88 8.14
C HIS A 195 -2.32 6.37 6.75
N THR A 196 -3.30 5.46 6.73
CA THR A 196 -3.96 4.99 5.51
C THR A 196 -5.42 4.68 5.82
N HIS A 197 -6.19 4.38 4.79
CA HIS A 197 -7.56 3.94 4.92
C HIS A 197 -7.91 2.87 3.88
N THR A 198 -9.02 2.18 4.12
CA THR A 198 -9.59 1.22 3.16
C THR A 198 -11.08 1.47 3.03
N VAL A 199 -11.55 1.59 1.79
CA VAL A 199 -12.96 1.71 1.46
C VAL A 199 -13.57 0.32 1.37
N VAL A 200 -14.66 0.09 2.10
CA VAL A 200 -15.34 -1.19 2.20
C VAL A 200 -16.83 -1.02 1.94
N THR A 201 -17.36 -1.79 1.00
CA THR A 201 -18.81 -1.89 0.75
C THR A 201 -19.40 -3.05 1.54
N SER A 202 -20.62 -2.90 2.04
CA SER A 202 -21.36 -3.98 2.68
C SER A 202 -22.33 -4.64 1.69
N PRO A 203 -22.39 -5.98 1.60
CA PRO A 203 -23.40 -6.66 0.78
C PRO A 203 -24.84 -6.45 1.27
N THR A 204 -25.01 -6.11 2.56
CA THR A 204 -26.32 -5.96 3.20
C THR A 204 -26.67 -4.50 3.52
N ASP A 205 -25.78 -3.57 3.25
CA ASP A 205 -26.00 -2.14 3.42
C ASP A 205 -25.45 -1.41 2.19
N THR A 206 -26.35 -1.13 1.24
CA THR A 206 -26.04 -0.45 -0.02
C THR A 206 -26.18 1.06 0.06
N ASP A 207 -26.75 1.57 1.15
CA ASP A 207 -26.99 3.00 1.37
C ASP A 207 -25.75 3.69 1.93
N ASN A 208 -24.79 2.91 2.43
CA ASN A 208 -23.56 3.38 3.03
C ASN A 208 -22.32 2.78 2.36
N VAL A 209 -21.21 3.48 2.51
CA VAL A 209 -19.86 2.93 2.35
C VAL A 209 -19.10 3.13 3.66
N TYR A 210 -18.18 2.22 3.96
CA TYR A 210 -17.41 2.26 5.20
C TYR A 210 -15.94 2.56 4.92
N ILE A 211 -15.32 3.33 5.80
CA ILE A 211 -13.90 3.66 5.73
C ILE A 211 -13.24 3.09 6.99
N TYR A 212 -12.33 2.14 6.79
CA TYR A 212 -11.52 1.55 7.85
C TYR A 212 -10.22 2.34 7.95
N VAL A 213 -10.06 3.09 9.04
CA VAL A 213 -8.94 4.00 9.23
C VAL A 213 -7.87 3.37 10.09
N SER A 214 -6.65 3.32 9.57
CA SER A 214 -5.45 2.97 10.33
C SER A 214 -4.71 4.25 10.68
N GLY A 215 -4.75 4.67 11.94
CA GLY A 215 -4.00 5.82 12.45
C GLY A 215 -2.77 5.39 13.25
N THR A 216 -1.62 5.98 12.97
CA THR A 216 -0.35 5.63 13.62
C THR A 216 0.27 6.75 14.44
N ALA A 217 -0.14 8.00 14.21
CA ALA A 217 0.40 9.11 14.97
C ALA A 217 0.01 9.06 16.47
N PRO A 218 0.71 9.81 17.33
CA PRO A 218 0.41 9.85 18.76
C PRO A 218 -1.05 10.22 19.03
N VAL A 219 -1.59 9.68 20.13
CA VAL A 219 -2.94 10.03 20.57
C VAL A 219 -2.97 11.52 20.91
N ARG A 220 -3.89 12.27 20.29
CA ARG A 220 -4.05 13.69 20.61
C ARG A 220 -4.69 13.92 21.98
N SER A 221 -4.52 15.13 22.51
CA SER A 221 -5.12 15.55 23.77
C SER A 221 -6.65 15.42 23.74
N PRO A 222 -7.29 14.97 24.83
CA PRO A 222 -8.74 14.99 24.97
C PRO A 222 -9.33 16.41 24.89
N ASN A 223 -8.52 17.45 25.14
CA ASN A 223 -8.92 18.85 24.97
C ASN A 223 -8.96 19.28 23.49
N GLU A 224 -8.26 18.57 22.60
CA GLU A 224 -8.36 18.79 21.15
C GLU A 224 -9.50 17.99 20.54
N LEU A 225 -9.66 16.73 20.96
CA LEU A 225 -10.76 15.86 20.55
C LEU A 225 -11.21 14.98 21.72
N ALA A 226 -12.45 15.19 22.15
CA ALA A 226 -13.05 14.41 23.22
C ALA A 226 -13.05 12.90 22.89
N GLY A 227 -12.85 12.07 23.92
CA GLY A 227 -12.79 10.61 23.76
C GLY A 227 -11.41 10.06 23.39
N CYS A 228 -10.40 10.91 23.23
CA CYS A 228 -9.02 10.48 23.05
C CYS A 228 -8.33 10.23 24.39
N ALA A 229 -8.01 8.96 24.66
CA ALA A 229 -7.29 8.51 25.84
C ALA A 229 -6.05 7.72 25.43
N VAL A 230 -5.00 7.76 26.26
CA VAL A 230 -3.75 7.01 26.03
C VAL A 230 -3.37 6.28 27.32
N GLY A 231 -2.92 5.04 27.17
CA GLY A 231 -2.58 4.16 28.28
C GLY A 231 -2.55 2.70 27.81
N ALA A 232 -2.06 1.82 28.68
CA ALA A 232 -2.11 0.38 28.44
C ALA A 232 -3.56 -0.11 28.41
N VAL A 233 -3.84 -1.15 27.61
CA VAL A 233 -5.22 -1.59 27.33
C VAL A 233 -5.92 -2.12 28.59
N ASP A 234 -5.16 -2.74 29.49
CA ASP A 234 -5.61 -3.31 30.76
C ASP A 234 -6.07 -2.26 31.78
N THR A 235 -5.35 -1.13 31.84
CA THR A 235 -5.59 -0.04 32.80
C THR A 235 -6.39 1.11 32.20
N THR A 236 -6.39 1.24 30.87
CA THR A 236 -7.12 2.27 30.12
C THR A 236 -7.93 1.63 28.97
N PRO A 237 -9.07 0.98 29.27
CA PRO A 237 -9.87 0.28 28.26
C PRO A 237 -10.37 1.17 27.11
N THR A 238 -10.41 2.49 27.32
CA THR A 238 -10.81 3.51 26.34
C THR A 238 -9.66 4.04 25.49
N THR A 239 -8.44 3.55 25.67
CA THR A 239 -7.23 4.00 24.97
C THR A 239 -7.43 4.06 23.45
N ALA A 240 -6.85 5.03 22.75
CA ALA A 240 -6.91 5.10 21.28
C ALA A 240 -5.81 4.27 20.60
N LEU A 241 -4.93 3.64 21.38
CA LEU A 241 -3.93 2.71 20.87
C LEU A 241 -4.58 1.39 20.40
N PHE A 242 -3.99 0.74 19.39
CA PHE A 242 -4.37 -0.62 18.96
C PHE A 242 -5.85 -0.83 18.59
N ARG A 243 -6.47 0.19 17.97
CA ARG A 243 -7.83 0.09 17.41
C ARG A 243 -7.89 0.66 15.99
N ILE A 244 -8.91 0.24 15.25
CA ILE A 244 -9.28 0.80 13.94
C ILE A 244 -10.44 1.75 14.17
N GLU A 245 -10.51 2.89 13.48
CA GLU A 245 -11.75 3.69 13.46
C GLU A 245 -12.54 3.32 12.20
N VAL A 246 -13.79 2.90 12.37
CA VAL A 246 -14.69 2.57 11.26
C VAL A 246 -15.66 3.72 11.07
N ILE A 247 -15.54 4.41 9.94
CA ILE A 247 -16.41 5.53 9.57
C ILE A 247 -17.51 5.00 8.65
N GLN A 248 -18.77 5.25 8.99
CA GLN A 248 -19.89 5.08 8.09
C GLN A 248 -20.09 6.37 7.30
N VAL A 249 -20.23 6.26 5.99
CA VAL A 249 -20.51 7.37 5.07
C VAL A 249 -21.83 7.11 4.35
N PRO A 250 -22.93 7.78 4.74
CA PRO A 250 -24.19 7.70 4.03
C PRO A 250 -24.05 8.27 2.62
N LEU A 251 -24.41 7.49 1.58
CA LEU A 251 -24.18 7.90 0.19
C LEU A 251 -25.09 9.04 -0.25
N ALA A 252 -26.28 9.17 0.35
CA ALA A 252 -27.20 10.26 0.10
C ALA A 252 -26.83 11.55 0.85
N HIS A 253 -26.15 11.42 2.00
CA HIS A 253 -25.80 12.51 2.92
C HIS A 253 -24.38 12.32 3.47
N PRO A 254 -23.35 12.36 2.61
CA PRO A 254 -21.96 12.10 3.01
C PRO A 254 -21.43 13.07 4.07
N GLU A 255 -22.00 14.27 4.19
CA GLU A 255 -21.72 15.24 5.24
C GLU A 255 -22.08 14.74 6.65
N GLN A 256 -22.93 13.72 6.76
CA GLN A 256 -23.32 13.08 8.02
C GLN A 256 -22.44 11.89 8.40
N ALA A 257 -21.33 11.68 7.68
CA ALA A 257 -20.38 10.63 7.99
C ALA A 257 -19.91 10.71 9.45
N LYS A 258 -19.68 9.56 10.07
CA LYS A 258 -19.27 9.48 11.48
C LYS A 258 -18.58 8.17 11.79
N ILE A 259 -17.76 8.17 12.83
CA ILE A 259 -17.21 6.94 13.41
C ILE A 259 -18.37 6.16 14.06
N VAL A 260 -18.57 4.91 13.66
CA VAL A 260 -19.62 4.02 14.17
C VAL A 260 -19.08 2.86 14.99
N SER A 261 -17.80 2.54 14.85
CA SER A 261 -17.14 1.49 15.61
C SER A 261 -15.66 1.77 15.72
N SER A 262 -15.06 1.31 16.82
CA SER A 262 -13.63 1.43 17.07
C SER A 262 -13.02 0.09 17.54
N PRO A 263 -13.08 -0.98 16.71
CA PRO A 263 -12.71 -2.32 17.15
C PRO A 263 -11.22 -2.42 17.51
N ARG A 264 -10.92 -3.25 18.52
CA ARG A 264 -9.56 -3.55 18.97
C ARG A 264 -8.90 -4.56 18.06
N ILE A 265 -7.61 -4.35 17.79
CA ILE A 265 -6.77 -5.29 17.06
C ILE A 265 -6.13 -6.30 18.02
N PHE A 266 -5.76 -5.85 19.22
CA PHE A 266 -5.15 -6.67 20.27
C PHE A 266 -5.98 -6.54 21.56
N GLN A 267 -6.16 -7.68 22.25
CA GLN A 267 -6.80 -7.79 23.56
C GLN A 267 -5.76 -8.22 24.60
#